data_AF-A0A6F8TZB6-F1
#
_entry.id   AF-A0A6F8TZB6-F1
#
_cell.length_a   1.000
_cell.length_b   1.000
_cell.length_c   1.000
_cell.angle_alpha   90.00
_cell.angle_beta   90.00
_cell.angle_gamma   90.00
#
_symmetry.space_group_name_H-M   'P 1'
#
loop_
_entity.id
_entity.type
_entity.pdbx_description
1 polymer ?
#
loop_
_entity_poly.entity_id
_entity_poly.type
_entity_poly.pdbx_seq_one_letter_code
_entity_poly.pdbx_strand_id
1 'polypeptide(L)'
;MKAKDLFVISVIISSMFMLASPPILANTGIHELTPNNYQEKKFKKNGDFIHDQSSTDQKVKIPDEQKNLTFKGSANTRLTDLKGNIFQSEMSDTNTIKAKAETLKLFSNAETVRLASLEGGSKSSSSLSLLISVFAGICVILLIAVMIILNKTTQGKQR
;
A
#
# COMPACT_ATOMS: atom_id res chain seq x y z
N MET A 1 -21.95 38.94 -26.21
CA MET A 1 -20.93 38.38 -25.29
C MET A 1 -19.60 38.37 -26.02
N LYS A 2 -18.51 38.89 -25.45
CA LYS A 2 -17.23 38.92 -26.17
C LYS A 2 -16.64 37.51 -26.19
N ALA A 3 -15.87 37.14 -27.22
CA ALA A 3 -15.33 35.78 -27.38
C ALA A 3 -14.53 35.30 -26.14
N LYS A 4 -13.85 36.24 -25.46
CA LYS A 4 -13.15 36.00 -24.19
C LYS A 4 -14.07 35.59 -23.04
N ASP A 5 -15.28 36.14 -22.98
CA ASP A 5 -16.25 35.82 -21.92
C ASP A 5 -16.82 34.41 -22.12
N LEU A 6 -17.03 34.01 -23.38
CA LEU A 6 -17.48 32.65 -23.74
C LEU A 6 -16.41 31.60 -23.43
N PHE A 7 -15.14 31.91 -23.70
CA PHE A 7 -14.01 31.03 -23.38
C PHE A 7 -13.87 30.81 -21.87
N VAL A 8 -13.96 31.88 -21.08
CA VAL A 8 -13.89 31.79 -19.61
C VAL A 8 -15.03 30.95 -19.05
N ILE A 9 -16.26 31.13 -19.55
CA ILE A 9 -17.42 30.33 -19.13
C ILE A 9 -17.23 28.86 -19.50
N SER A 10 -16.70 28.55 -20.69
CA SER A 10 -16.40 27.17 -21.10
C SER A 10 -15.39 26.49 -20.18
N VAL A 11 -14.35 27.22 -19.77
CA VAL A 11 -13.31 26.68 -18.85
C VAL A 11 -13.91 26.43 -17.46
N ILE A 12 -14.77 27.32 -16.97
CA ILE A 12 -15.42 27.17 -15.67
C ILE A 12 -16.36 25.97 -15.66
N ILE A 13 -17.17 25.78 -16.71
CA ILE A 13 -18.09 24.64 -16.83
C ILE A 13 -17.32 23.32 -16.93
N SER A 14 -16.23 23.29 -17.72
CA SER A 14 -15.38 22.10 -17.82
C SER A 14 -14.70 21.76 -16.48
N SER A 15 -14.29 22.78 -15.72
CA SER A 15 -13.70 22.59 -14.39
C SER A 15 -14.74 22.05 -13.40
N MET A 16 -15.96 22.61 -13.37
CA MET A 16 -17.04 22.10 -12.53
C MET A 16 -17.41 20.65 -12.83
N PHE A 17 -17.37 20.23 -14.09
CA PHE A 17 -17.65 18.84 -14.47
C PHE A 17 -16.61 17.86 -13.91
N MET A 18 -15.35 18.28 -13.78
CA MET A 18 -14.28 17.46 -13.20
C MET A 18 -14.38 17.32 -11.68
N LEU A 19 -14.99 18.29 -10.99
CA LEU A 19 -15.20 18.24 -9.54
C LEU A 19 -16.45 17.42 -9.12
N ALA A 20 -17.31 17.05 -10.07
CA ALA A 20 -18.58 16.37 -9.78
C ALA A 20 -18.46 14.84 -9.68
N SER A 21 -17.28 14.26 -9.89
CA SER A 21 -17.13 12.80 -9.81
C SER A 21 -17.09 12.35 -8.34
N PRO A 22 -17.97 11.43 -7.91
CA PRO A 22 -17.93 10.92 -6.55
C PRO A 22 -16.59 10.20 -6.29
N PRO A 23 -16.01 10.33 -5.09
CA PRO A 23 -14.79 9.61 -4.74
C PRO A 23 -15.10 8.11 -4.72
N ILE A 24 -14.27 7.31 -5.40
CA ILE A 24 -14.33 5.85 -5.33
C ILE A 24 -13.65 5.47 -4.01
N LEU A 25 -14.44 5.17 -2.98
CA LEU A 25 -13.94 4.67 -1.70
C LEU A 25 -13.74 3.15 -1.80
N ALA A 26 -12.66 2.66 -1.20
CA ALA A 26 -12.49 1.23 -0.97
C ALA A 26 -13.61 0.72 -0.05
N ASN A 27 -14.13 -0.49 -0.30
CA ASN A 27 -15.11 -1.11 0.58
C ASN A 27 -14.51 -1.30 1.98
N THR A 28 -15.04 -0.61 2.98
CA THR A 28 -14.61 -0.68 4.39
C THR A 28 -15.29 -1.82 5.16
N GLY A 29 -16.07 -2.67 4.48
CA GLY A 29 -16.80 -3.78 5.06
C GLY A 29 -15.92 -4.95 5.51
N ILE A 30 -15.18 -4.78 6.62
CA ILE A 30 -14.41 -5.89 7.23
C ILE A 30 -15.30 -7.07 7.64
N HIS A 31 -16.61 -6.84 7.83
CA HIS A 31 -17.61 -7.84 8.22
C HIS A 31 -18.10 -8.68 7.02
N GLU A 32 -17.79 -8.27 5.79
CA GLU A 32 -18.12 -8.99 4.56
C GLU A 32 -16.94 -9.85 4.07
N LEU A 33 -15.78 -9.76 4.73
CA LEU A 33 -14.60 -10.53 4.35
C LEU A 33 -14.79 -11.99 4.74
N THR A 34 -14.86 -12.87 3.75
CA THR A 34 -14.82 -14.31 3.99
C THR A 34 -13.36 -14.71 4.24
N PRO A 35 -13.03 -15.40 5.35
CA PRO A 35 -11.66 -15.83 5.62
C PRO A 35 -11.10 -16.66 4.46
N ASN A 36 -9.88 -16.36 4.03
CA ASN A 36 -9.18 -17.15 3.02
C ASN A 36 -8.79 -18.50 3.63
N ASN A 37 -9.64 -19.51 3.45
CA ASN A 37 -9.39 -20.85 3.97
C ASN A 37 -8.60 -21.67 2.94
N TYR A 38 -7.45 -22.20 3.34
CA TYR A 38 -6.62 -23.03 2.48
C TYR A 38 -7.38 -24.31 2.12
N GLN A 39 -7.58 -24.54 0.82
CA GLN A 39 -8.10 -25.80 0.32
C GLN A 39 -6.95 -26.68 -0.13
N GLU A 40 -6.70 -27.74 0.64
CA GLU A 40 -5.71 -28.75 0.30
C GLU A 40 -6.14 -29.46 -1.00
N LYS A 41 -5.44 -29.17 -2.10
CA LYS A 41 -5.64 -29.89 -3.36
C LYS A 41 -5.03 -31.28 -3.22
N LYS A 42 -5.85 -32.32 -3.38
CA LYS A 42 -5.37 -33.72 -3.42
C LYS A 42 -4.35 -33.86 -4.55
N PHE A 43 -3.09 -34.07 -4.19
CA PHE A 43 -2.02 -34.34 -5.14
C PHE A 43 -2.30 -35.68 -5.85
N LYS A 44 -2.64 -35.63 -7.15
CA LYS A 44 -2.64 -36.83 -8.00
C LYS A 44 -1.19 -37.16 -8.34
N LYS A 45 -0.62 -38.13 -7.63
CA LYS A 45 0.68 -38.71 -7.95
C LYS A 45 0.53 -39.52 -9.25
N ASN A 46 0.81 -38.91 -10.40
CA ASN A 46 0.87 -39.63 -11.69
C ASN A 46 2.16 -40.46 -11.77
N GLY A 47 2.24 -41.51 -10.95
CA GLY A 47 3.36 -42.46 -10.93
C GLY A 47 3.18 -43.64 -11.90
N ASP A 48 2.01 -43.77 -12.52
CA ASP A 48 1.61 -44.95 -13.29
C ASP A 48 2.46 -45.17 -14.55
N PHE A 49 3.13 -44.13 -15.05
CA PHE A 49 4.04 -44.20 -16.20
C PHE A 49 5.51 -44.44 -15.82
N ILE A 50 5.85 -44.52 -14.54
CA ILE A 50 7.25 -44.63 -14.09
C ILE A 50 7.73 -46.09 -14.07
N HIS A 51 6.84 -47.07 -14.18
CA HIS A 51 7.18 -48.48 -14.16
C HIS A 51 6.67 -49.18 -15.42
N ASP A 52 7.32 -48.89 -16.54
CA ASP A 52 7.26 -49.76 -17.70
C ASP A 52 7.97 -51.08 -17.35
N GLN A 53 7.17 -52.12 -17.05
CA GLN A 53 7.66 -53.47 -16.75
C GLN A 53 8.53 -54.01 -17.90
N SER A 54 8.33 -53.55 -19.14
CA SER A 54 9.14 -53.94 -20.30
C SER A 54 10.58 -53.39 -20.27
N SER A 55 10.82 -52.31 -19.52
CA SER A 55 12.15 -51.71 -19.35
C SER A 55 12.99 -52.40 -18.26
N THR A 56 12.38 -53.29 -17.46
CA THR A 56 13.09 -54.00 -16.39
C THR A 56 13.93 -55.15 -16.92
N ASP A 57 13.48 -55.81 -18.00
CA ASP A 57 14.21 -56.93 -18.64
C ASP A 57 15.40 -56.49 -19.49
N GLN A 58 15.51 -55.18 -19.76
CA GLN A 58 16.60 -54.59 -20.54
C GLN A 58 17.55 -53.77 -19.65
N LYS A 59 17.88 -54.28 -18.45
CA LYS A 59 19.02 -53.75 -17.66
C LYS A 59 20.32 -54.05 -18.41
N VAL A 60 20.67 -53.18 -19.35
CA VAL A 60 21.97 -53.16 -20.02
C VAL A 60 23.05 -53.09 -18.92
N LYS A 61 23.94 -54.09 -18.88
CA LYS A 61 25.08 -54.08 -17.95
C LYS A 61 25.89 -52.81 -18.21
N ILE A 62 26.05 -52.00 -17.17
CA ILE A 62 26.87 -50.79 -17.21
C ILE A 62 28.29 -51.20 -17.64
N PRO A 63 28.83 -50.66 -18.75
CA PRO A 63 30.19 -50.92 -19.20
C PRO A 63 31.20 -50.64 -18.09
N ASP A 64 32.25 -51.45 -17.98
CA ASP A 64 33.20 -51.35 -16.85
C ASP A 64 33.93 -49.99 -16.80
N GLU A 65 34.07 -49.32 -17.95
CA GLU A 65 34.56 -47.94 -18.06
C GLU A 65 33.69 -46.93 -17.29
N GLN A 66 32.37 -47.12 -17.28
CA GLN A 66 31.42 -46.25 -16.57
C GLN A 66 31.33 -46.58 -15.08
N LYS A 67 31.67 -47.80 -14.67
CA LYS A 67 31.73 -48.18 -13.25
C LYS A 67 32.89 -47.52 -12.51
N ASN A 68 33.93 -47.11 -13.21
CA ASN A 68 35.08 -46.40 -12.63
C ASN A 68 34.81 -44.89 -12.47
N LEU A 69 33.64 -44.40 -12.92
CA LEU A 69 33.25 -43.01 -12.74
C LEU A 69 32.93 -42.77 -11.26
N THR A 70 33.77 -42.00 -10.57
CA THR A 70 33.52 -41.62 -9.18
C THR A 70 32.86 -40.25 -9.12
N PHE A 71 31.83 -40.09 -8.28
CA PHE A 71 31.14 -38.82 -8.06
C PHE A 71 31.91 -37.86 -7.13
N LYS A 72 33.18 -38.17 -6.81
CA LYS A 72 34.07 -37.22 -6.15
C LYS A 72 34.52 -36.19 -7.17
N GLY A 73 33.66 -35.20 -7.42
CA GLY A 73 34.05 -34.00 -8.13
C GLY A 73 35.22 -33.32 -7.40
N SER A 74 36.15 -32.76 -8.17
CA SER A 74 37.15 -31.81 -7.67
C SER A 74 36.44 -30.81 -6.74
N ALA A 75 37.03 -30.53 -5.57
CA ALA A 75 36.50 -29.56 -4.62
C ALA A 75 36.35 -28.22 -5.36
N ASN A 76 35.15 -27.95 -5.84
CA ASN A 76 34.88 -26.83 -6.72
C ASN A 76 34.89 -25.57 -5.86
N THR A 77 36.05 -24.90 -5.84
CA THR A 77 36.29 -23.65 -5.12
C THR A 77 35.21 -22.62 -5.40
N ARG A 78 34.62 -22.61 -6.60
CA ARG A 78 33.56 -21.67 -6.98
C ARG A 78 32.28 -21.82 -6.16
N LEU A 79 31.92 -23.03 -5.73
CA LEU A 79 30.74 -23.23 -4.88
C LEU A 79 30.98 -22.73 -3.45
N THR A 80 32.19 -22.91 -2.94
CA THR A 80 32.62 -22.33 -1.66
C THR A 80 32.69 -20.81 -1.73
N ASP A 81 33.22 -20.25 -2.81
CA ASP A 81 33.30 -18.81 -3.05
C ASP A 81 31.90 -18.19 -3.22
N LEU A 82 31.00 -18.87 -3.94
CA LEU A 82 29.60 -18.46 -4.08
C LEU A 82 28.86 -18.52 -2.75
N LYS A 83 29.09 -19.55 -1.95
CA LYS A 83 28.52 -19.67 -0.61
C LYS A 83 29.01 -18.54 0.31
N GLY A 84 30.29 -18.18 0.21
CA GLY A 84 30.84 -17.01 0.89
C GLY A 84 30.16 -15.72 0.44
N ASN A 85 30.06 -15.48 -0.87
CA ASN A 85 29.48 -14.24 -1.40
C ASN A 85 27.96 -14.10 -1.20
N ILE A 86 27.19 -15.20 -1.12
CA ILE A 86 25.74 -15.11 -0.94
C ILE A 86 25.36 -15.07 0.54
N PHE A 87 26.07 -15.81 1.39
CA PHE A 87 25.66 -16.04 2.78
C PHE A 87 26.61 -15.44 3.82
N GLN A 88 27.82 -15.04 3.43
CA GLN A 88 28.83 -14.45 4.31
C GLN A 88 29.33 -13.08 3.82
N SER A 89 28.86 -12.59 2.66
CA SER A 89 29.07 -11.18 2.31
C SER A 89 28.51 -10.37 3.46
N GLU A 90 29.32 -9.49 4.04
CA GLU A 90 28.90 -8.58 5.10
C GLU A 90 27.57 -7.96 4.68
N MET A 91 26.50 -8.44 5.31
CA MET A 91 25.17 -7.94 5.07
C MET A 91 25.24 -6.51 5.57
N SER A 92 25.42 -5.56 4.64
CA SER A 92 25.56 -4.14 4.96
C SER A 92 24.51 -3.82 6.01
N ASP A 93 24.93 -3.45 7.23
CA ASP A 93 24.06 -3.46 8.41
C ASP A 93 22.74 -2.73 8.14
N THR A 94 22.76 -1.76 7.22
CA THR A 94 21.66 -0.98 6.63
C THR A 94 20.49 -1.75 6.01
N ASN A 95 20.63 -3.01 5.62
CA ASN A 95 19.55 -3.80 4.98
C ASN A 95 18.90 -4.82 5.90
N THR A 96 19.37 -4.92 7.15
CA THR A 96 18.72 -5.73 8.16
C THR A 96 17.43 -5.05 8.63
N ILE A 97 16.43 -5.85 9.02
CA ILE A 97 15.18 -5.34 9.61
C ILE A 97 15.49 -4.47 10.84
N LYS A 98 16.52 -4.83 11.62
CA LYS A 98 16.99 -4.06 12.77
C LYS A 98 17.42 -2.64 12.38
N ALA A 99 18.32 -2.48 11.41
CA ALA A 99 18.78 -1.15 11.00
C ALA A 99 17.71 -0.33 10.29
N LYS A 100 16.86 -0.96 9.47
CA LYS A 100 15.70 -0.28 8.86
C LYS A 100 14.72 0.20 9.94
N ALA A 101 14.47 -0.60 10.97
CA ALA A 101 13.57 -0.23 12.05
C ALA A 101 14.16 0.86 12.97
N GLU A 102 15.47 0.86 13.19
CA GLU A 102 16.17 1.89 13.94
C GLU A 102 16.23 3.22 13.17
N THR A 103 16.58 3.20 11.89
CA THR A 103 16.58 4.39 11.01
C THR A 103 15.18 5.02 10.89
N LEU A 104 14.13 4.18 10.83
CA LEU A 104 12.74 4.62 10.80
C LEU A 104 12.14 4.86 12.20
N LYS A 105 12.94 4.69 13.27
CA LYS A 105 12.53 4.84 14.67
C LYS A 105 11.26 4.08 15.08
N LEU A 106 11.01 2.93 14.44
CA LEU A 106 9.78 2.16 14.63
C LEU A 106 9.63 1.59 16.04
N PHE A 107 10.75 1.41 16.76
CA PHE A 107 10.79 0.84 18.10
C PHE A 107 11.64 1.64 19.09
N SER A 108 12.05 2.86 18.72
CA SER A 108 12.91 3.71 19.55
C SER A 108 12.20 4.25 20.79
N ASN A 109 10.87 4.19 20.83
CA ASN A 109 10.10 4.59 21.99
C ASN A 109 9.68 3.33 22.76
N ALA A 110 10.39 3.03 23.85
CA ALA A 110 9.97 2.06 24.87
C ALA A 110 8.84 2.65 25.75
N GLU A 111 7.96 3.45 25.14
CA GLU A 111 6.77 3.92 25.79
C GLU A 111 5.82 2.74 25.81
N THR A 112 5.79 2.07 26.96
CA THR A 112 4.76 1.11 27.34
C THR A 112 3.45 1.55 26.71
N VAL A 113 2.96 0.78 25.73
CA VAL A 113 1.74 1.09 25.00
C VAL A 113 0.59 1.04 25.99
N ARG A 114 0.34 2.16 26.66
CA ARG A 114 -0.88 2.42 27.40
C ARG A 114 -1.91 2.77 26.33
N LEU A 115 -2.44 1.71 25.73
CA LEU A 115 -3.60 1.72 24.83
C LEU A 115 -4.84 2.40 25.47
N ALA A 116 -4.80 2.68 26.78
CA ALA A 116 -5.81 3.40 27.54
C ALA A 116 -5.68 4.94 27.54
N SER A 117 -4.62 5.54 26.95
CA SER A 117 -4.47 7.01 26.95
C SER A 117 -4.88 7.69 25.64
N LEU A 118 -5.31 6.92 24.62
CA LEU A 118 -5.83 7.44 23.34
C LEU A 118 -7.32 7.83 23.42
N GLU A 119 -7.78 8.30 24.58
CA GLU A 119 -9.09 8.98 24.70
C GLU A 119 -8.91 10.47 25.07
N GLY A 120 -7.69 10.94 25.31
CA GLY A 120 -7.47 12.26 25.92
C GLY A 120 -6.59 13.28 25.18
N GLY A 121 -6.04 12.96 24.01
CA GLY A 121 -5.12 13.91 23.37
C GLY A 121 -4.50 13.41 22.09
N SER A 122 -5.21 13.59 20.97
CA SER A 122 -4.60 13.46 19.66
C SER A 122 -4.88 14.72 18.86
N LYS A 123 -3.81 15.37 18.39
CA LYS A 123 -3.81 16.41 17.36
C LYS A 123 -4.27 15.81 16.02
N SER A 124 -5.53 15.37 15.97
CA SER A 124 -6.26 15.06 14.75
C SER A 124 -7.31 16.16 14.54
N SER A 125 -6.84 17.41 14.48
CA SER A 125 -7.73 18.57 14.34
C SER A 125 -7.51 19.34 13.06
N SER A 126 -6.58 18.96 12.18
CA SER A 126 -6.26 19.79 11.01
C SER A 126 -7.43 19.93 10.03
N SER A 127 -8.09 18.84 9.65
CA SER A 127 -9.23 18.88 8.71
C SER A 127 -10.51 19.44 9.32
N LEU A 128 -10.82 19.10 10.58
CA LEU A 128 -12.00 19.62 11.28
C LEU A 128 -11.83 21.11 11.63
N SER A 129 -10.65 21.52 12.10
CA SER A 129 -10.34 22.93 12.36
C SER A 129 -10.44 23.79 11.10
N LEU A 130 -10.00 23.27 9.95
CA LEU A 130 -10.12 23.97 8.68
C LEU A 130 -11.59 24.12 8.23
N LEU A 131 -12.40 23.06 8.36
CA LEU A 131 -13.84 23.13 8.09
C LEU A 131 -14.57 24.10 9.04
N ILE A 132 -14.24 24.09 10.33
CA ILE A 132 -14.80 24.99 11.34
C ILE A 132 -14.40 26.44 11.04
N SER A 133 -13.14 26.68 10.64
CA SER A 133 -12.64 28.01 10.27
C SER A 133 -13.34 28.56 9.03
N VAL A 134 -13.53 27.73 7.99
CA VAL A 134 -14.27 28.11 6.78
C VAL A 134 -15.73 28.41 7.09
N PHE A 135 -16.38 27.57 7.89
CA PHE A 135 -17.77 27.77 8.29
C PHE A 135 -17.95 29.05 9.11
N ALA A 136 -17.04 29.31 10.06
CA ALA A 136 -17.03 30.54 10.84
C ALA A 136 -16.84 31.79 9.95
N GLY A 137 -15.95 31.72 8.95
CA GLY A 137 -15.74 32.80 7.99
C GLY A 137 -17.00 33.12 7.18
N ILE A 138 -17.72 32.10 6.71
CA ILE A 138 -18.99 32.27 5.98
C ILE A 138 -20.05 32.95 6.87
N CYS A 139 -20.16 32.54 8.13
CA CYS A 139 -21.10 33.15 9.08
C CYS A 139 -20.81 34.64 9.30
N VAL A 140 -19.54 35.05 9.43
CA VAL A 140 -19.16 36.46 9.59
C VAL A 140 -19.52 37.28 8.36
N ILE A 141 -19.26 36.76 7.16
CA ILE A 141 -19.60 37.45 5.90
C ILE A 141 -21.12 37.64 5.78
N LEU A 142 -21.93 36.63 6.16
CA LEU A 142 -23.39 36.74 6.16
C LEU A 142 -23.89 37.78 7.15
N LEU A 143 -23.32 37.86 8.36
CA LEU A 143 -23.69 38.88 9.34
C LEU A 143 -23.39 40.30 8.84
N ILE A 144 -22.24 40.49 8.18
CA ILE A 144 -21.88 41.77 7.56
C ILE A 144 -22.87 42.12 6.44
N ALA A 145 -23.24 41.15 5.60
CA ALA A 145 -24.22 41.38 4.54
C ALA A 145 -25.60 41.79 5.09
N VAL A 146 -26.07 41.13 6.16
CA VAL A 146 -27.33 41.50 6.84
C VAL A 146 -27.27 42.91 7.42
N MET A 147 -26.16 43.27 8.07
CA MET A 147 -25.93 44.63 8.58
C MET A 147 -25.97 45.68 7.47
N ILE A 148 -25.36 45.41 6.32
CA ILE A 148 -25.40 46.32 5.16
C ILE A 148 -26.82 46.45 4.62
N ILE A 149 -27.57 45.34 4.48
CA ILE A 149 -28.95 45.36 3.99
C ILE A 149 -29.83 46.17 4.95
N LEU A 150 -29.73 45.93 6.27
CA LEU A 150 -30.47 46.68 7.28
C LEU A 150 -30.13 48.17 7.28
N ASN A 151 -28.86 48.53 7.11
CA ASN A 151 -28.46 49.94 7.02
C ASN A 151 -28.93 50.61 5.71
N LYS A 152 -29.03 49.84 4.61
CA LYS A 152 -29.56 50.34 3.34
C LYS A 152 -31.08 50.51 3.37
N THR A 153 -31.81 49.65 4.08
CA THR A 153 -33.27 49.78 4.24
C THR A 153 -33.67 50.91 5.19
N THR A 154 -32.86 51.24 6.19
CA THR A 154 -33.08 52.42 7.04
C THR A 154 -32.79 53.74 6.29
N GLN A 155 -31.78 53.78 5.43
CA GLN A 155 -31.47 54.95 4.60
C GLN A 155 -32.49 55.17 3.46
N GLY A 156 -33.09 54.09 2.94
CA GLY A 156 -34.13 54.16 1.90
C GLY A 156 -35.50 54.65 2.37
N LYS A 157 -35.72 54.82 3.68
CA LYS A 157 -37.00 55.27 4.26
C LYS A 157 -37.01 56.78 4.60
N GLN A 158 -35.92 57.50 4.32
CA GLN A 158 -35.77 58.94 4.57
C GLN A 158 -35.68 59.78 3.28
N ARG A 159 -36.18 59.25 2.15
CA ARG A 159 -36.45 60.04 0.94
C ARG A 159 -37.90 59.92 0.53
#